data_AF-A0A6B1KU55-F1
#
_entry.id   AF-A0A6B1KU55-F1
#
_cell.length_a   1.000
_cell.length_b   1.000
_cell.length_c   1.000
_cell.angle_alpha   90.00
_cell.angle_beta   90.00
_cell.angle_gamma   90.00
#
_symmetry.space_group_name_H-M   'P 1'
#
loop_
_entity.id
_entity.type
_entity.pdbx_description
1 polymer ?
#
loop_
_entity_poly.entity_id
_entity_poly.type
_entity_poly.pdbx_seq_one_letter_code
_entity_poly.pdbx_strand_id
1 'polypeptide(L)' 'MEKTKTQFYVVKRGDNLTKIARMHHVSLDQILEWNPQIEDPDLIHPGDRIRVAPPREAGGEDGEYQSE' A
#
# COMPACT_ATOMS: atom_id res chain seq x y z
N MET A 1 -19.68 7.45 12.81
CA MET A 1 -19.48 6.23 12.01
C MET A 1 -18.73 6.61 10.75
N GLU A 2 -17.40 6.68 10.80
CA GLU A 2 -16.63 7.05 9.61
C GLU A 2 -16.57 5.87 8.66
N LYS A 3 -17.06 6.11 7.45
CA LYS A 3 -16.99 5.18 6.32
C LYS A 3 -15.53 5.13 5.89
N THR A 4 -14.77 4.18 6.43
CA THR A 4 -13.40 3.90 5.99
C THR A 4 -13.44 3.47 4.53
N LYS A 5 -13.18 4.43 3.64
CA LYS A 5 -13.15 4.25 2.19
C LYS A 5 -11.90 3.42 1.90
N THR A 6 -12.05 2.24 1.29
CA THR A 6 -10.89 1.47 0.81
C THR A 6 -10.04 2.39 -0.08
N GLN A 7 -8.83 2.68 0.36
CA GLN A 7 -7.94 3.60 -0.33
C GLN A 7 -7.17 2.79 -1.39
N PHE A 8 -7.46 3.09 -2.66
CA PHE A 8 -6.71 2.58 -3.79
C PHE A 8 -5.87 3.71 -4.38
N TYR A 9 -4.61 3.41 -4.68
CA TYR A 9 -3.68 4.28 -5.37
C TYR A 9 -3.54 3.82 -6.82
N VAL A 10 -3.57 4.77 -7.76
CA VAL A 10 -3.29 4.48 -9.17
C VAL A 10 -1.83 4.83 -9.43
N VAL A 11 -1.02 3.81 -9.74
CA VAL A 11 0.41 3.97 -10.02
C VAL A 11 0.60 4.96 -11.16
N LYS A 12 1.54 5.90 -11.00
CA LYS A 12 1.95 6.80 -12.08
C LYS A 12 3.33 6.42 -12.59
N ARG A 13 3.67 6.94 -13.77
CA ARG A 13 4.97 6.69 -14.39
C ARG A 13 6.10 7.23 -13.49
N GLY A 14 6.96 6.33 -13.02
CA GLY A 14 8.09 6.64 -12.12
C GLY A 14 7.80 6.39 -10.63
N ASP A 15 6.60 5.94 -10.28
CA ASP A 15 6.31 5.41 -8.95
C ASP A 15 6.83 3.97 -8.82
N ASN A 16 7.11 3.60 -7.57
CA ASN A 16 7.44 2.24 -7.17
C ASN A 16 6.67 1.91 -5.89
N LEU A 17 6.51 0.62 -5.58
CA LEU A 17 5.75 0.22 -4.40
C LEU A 17 6.35 0.78 -3.11
N THR A 18 7.68 0.88 -3.01
CA THR A 18 8.35 1.46 -1.84
C THR A 18 7.97 2.91 -1.58
N LYS A 19 7.89 3.76 -2.63
CA LYS A 19 7.47 5.16 -2.52
C LYS A 19 6.00 5.26 -2.14
N ILE A 20 5.15 4.42 -2.73
CA ILE A 20 3.72 4.37 -2.43
C ILE A 20 3.52 3.95 -0.97
N ALA A 21 4.21 2.90 -0.52
CA ALA A 21 4.20 2.43 0.86
C ALA A 21 4.59 3.54 1.85
N ARG A 22 5.72 4.21 1.60
CA ARG A 22 6.18 5.35 2.40
C ARG A 22 5.19 6.52 2.41
N MET A 23 4.59 6.84 1.27
CA MET A 23 3.60 7.92 1.15
C MET A 23 2.34 7.63 1.99
N HIS A 24 1.99 6.35 2.14
CA HIS A 24 0.83 5.91 2.89
C HIS A 24 1.16 5.48 4.33
N HIS A 25 2.42 5.63 4.77
CA HIS A 25 2.91 5.17 6.08
C HIS A 25 2.62 3.68 6.34
N VAL A 26 2.73 2.87 5.31
CA VAL A 26 2.56 1.41 5.37
C VAL A 26 3.83 0.71 4.91
N SER A 27 3.98 -0.55 5.26
CA SER A 27 5.10 -1.38 4.83
C SER A 27 4.86 -1.96 3.44
N LEU A 28 5.95 -2.27 2.71
CA LEU A 28 5.85 -3.00 1.44
C LEU A 28 5.13 -4.34 1.64
N ASP A 29 5.46 -5.05 2.73
CA ASP A 29 4.82 -6.31 3.12
C ASP A 29 3.31 -6.14 3.25
N GLN A 30 2.84 -5.12 3.99
CA GLN A 30 1.41 -4.81 4.13
C GLN A 30 0.74 -4.52 2.78
N ILE A 31 1.42 -3.79 1.88
CA ILE A 31 0.91 -3.59 0.53
C ILE A 31 0.78 -4.93 -0.21
N LEU A 32 1.77 -5.82 -0.12
CA LEU A 32 1.71 -7.12 -0.77
C LEU A 32 0.63 -8.02 -0.17
N GLU A 33 0.46 -8.01 1.14
CA GLU A 33 -0.64 -8.70 1.83
C GLU A 33 -2.01 -8.23 1.34
N TRP A 34 -2.17 -6.92 1.11
CA TRP A 34 -3.41 -6.35 0.61
C TRP A 34 -3.59 -6.48 -0.90
N ASN A 35 -2.52 -6.79 -1.64
CA ASN A 35 -2.51 -6.92 -3.09
C ASN A 35 -1.91 -8.27 -3.51
N PRO A 36 -2.59 -9.39 -3.22
CA PRO A 36 -2.14 -10.71 -3.64
C PRO A 36 -2.09 -10.89 -5.17
N GLN A 37 -2.66 -9.95 -5.94
CA GLN A 37 -2.53 -9.90 -7.39
C GLN A 37 -1.16 -9.42 -7.89
N ILE A 38 -0.32 -8.86 -7.02
CA ILE A 38 1.03 -8.42 -7.36
C ILE A 38 1.98 -9.58 -7.05
N GLU A 39 2.43 -10.26 -8.10
CA GLU A 39 3.41 -11.34 -7.97
C GLU A 39 4.84 -10.77 -7.83
N ASP A 40 5.11 -9.65 -8.51
CA ASP A 40 6.41 -8.97 -8.50
C ASP A 40 6.27 -7.51 -8.04
N PRO A 41 6.82 -7.15 -6.86
CA PRO A 41 6.73 -5.77 -6.33
C PRO A 41 7.50 -4.73 -7.17
N ASP A 42 8.51 -5.17 -7.90
CA ASP A 42 9.29 -4.33 -8.81
C ASP A 42 8.64 -4.17 -10.19
N LEU A 43 7.67 -5.03 -10.53
CA LEU A 43 7.02 -5.05 -11.83
C LEU A 43 5.62 -4.41 -11.77
N ILE A 44 5.55 -3.15 -11.37
CA ILE A 44 4.30 -2.36 -11.42
C ILE A 44 4.25 -1.44 -12.64
N HIS A 45 3.05 -1.21 -13.16
CA HIS A 45 2.84 -0.38 -14.34
C HIS A 45 1.96 0.84 -14.05
N PRO A 46 2.21 1.97 -14.74
CA PRO A 46 1.36 3.15 -14.62
C PRO A 46 -0.08 2.83 -15.04
N GLY A 47 -1.04 3.09 -14.15
CA GLY A 47 -2.44 2.72 -14.32
C GLY A 47 -2.89 1.58 -13.40
N ASP A 48 -1.95 0.86 -12.78
CA ASP A 48 -2.29 -0.20 -11.84
C ASP A 48 -2.95 0.34 -10.59
N ARG A 49 -3.95 -0.38 -10.08
CA ARG A 49 -4.67 -0.05 -8.85
C ARG A 49 -4.10 -0.84 -7.69
N ILE A 50 -3.34 -0.17 -6.84
CA ILE A 50 -2.73 -0.76 -5.66
C ILE A 50 -3.57 -0.39 -4.44
N ARG A 51 -3.99 -1.37 -3.66
CA ARG A 51 -4.60 -1.15 -2.36
C ARG A 51 -3.52 -0.68 -1.38
N VAL A 52 -3.75 0.46 -0.75
CA VAL A 52 -2.79 1.11 0.15
C VAL A 52 -3.35 1.30 1.57
N ALA A 53 -4.44 0.59 1.87
CA ALA A 53 -5.07 0.58 3.18
C ALA A 53 -5.58 -0.83 3.52
N PRO A 54 -5.60 -1.19 4.82
CA PRO A 54 -6.04 -2.51 5.24
C PRO A 54 -7.51 -2.76 4.87
N PRO A 55 -7.88 -4.00 4.50
CA PRO A 55 -9.28 -4.41 4.52
C PRO A 55 -9.81 -4.14 5.94
N ARG A 56 -11.03 -3.64 6.05
CA ARG A 56 -11.64 -3.21 7.32
C ARG A 56 -11.95 -4.42 8.21
N GLU A 57 -10.94 -5.05 8.78
CA GLU A 57 -10.93 -5.96 9.94
C GLU A 57 -9.48 -5.90 10.49
N ALA A 58 -9.33 -5.84 11.81
CA ALA A 58 -8.09 -5.57 12.54
C ALA A 58 -7.68 -4.08 12.58
N GLY A 59 -8.08 -3.44 13.68
CA GLY A 59 -7.25 -2.38 14.25
C GLY A 59 -5.88 -2.96 14.53
N GLY A 60 -4.85 -2.28 14.07
CA GLY A 60 -3.48 -2.65 14.37
C GLY A 60 -2.52 -1.54 13.97
N GLU A 61 -2.13 -0.72 14.94
CA GLU A 61 -0.76 -0.62 15.48
C GLU A 61 0.17 0.16 14.53
N ASP A 62 0.39 1.40 14.91
CA ASP A 62 1.62 2.19 14.74
C ASP A 62 2.79 1.46 14.05
N GLY A 63 2.92 1.64 12.74
CA GLY A 63 4.15 1.33 12.03
C GLY A 63 5.23 2.33 12.40
N GLU A 64 5.98 2.04 13.46
CA GLU A 64 7.28 2.63 13.76
C GLU A 64 8.17 2.52 12.52
N TYR A 65 8.29 3.62 11.76
CA TYR A 65 9.30 3.75 10.72
C TYR A 65 10.63 4.00 11.42
N GLN A 66 11.32 2.92 11.80
CA GLN A 66 12.73 2.99 12.20
C GLN A 66 13.50 3.60 11.03
N SER A 67 13.85 4.87 11.22
CA SER A 67 14.85 5.57 10.43
C SER A 67 16.19 5.22 11.07
N GLU A 68 17.14 4.75 10.26
CA GLU A 68 18.57 4.70 10.62
C GLU A 68 19.07 6.05 11.15
#